data_AF-A0A511XR61-F1
#
_entry.id   AF-A0A511XR61-F1
#
_cell.length_a   1.000
_cell.length_b   1.000
_cell.length_c   1.000
_cell.angle_alpha   90.00
_cell.angle_beta   90.00
_cell.angle_gamma   90.00
#
_symmetry.space_group_name_H-M   'P 1'
#
loop_
_entity.id
_entity.type
_entity.pdbx_description
1 polymer ?
#
loop_
_entity_poly.entity_id
_entity_poly.type
_entity_poly.pdbx_seq_one_letter_code
_entity_poly.pdbx_strand_id
1 'polypeptide(L)'
;MFKILVIQTLNNLSDERTESLINDRLSFMRFPGLGLSDRVPDAKTIWLFRERLTQAGAIDGLFDRFDTTLRDAGYLPMSGQILDATLVAAPKQRNTNDEKADLRADRIPEAWKDKPAKRSHKDRHARWTLKFTRTKRQDDGTIPSTDLAIPFFGYKSHVSIDRKFRLIRKWKTTDAAASDGARLREGLLDRSNTASDVWADTAYRSKANEDFMEKQGFVSKIHRKKPHLKPMPRHIQRSNAGKSVIRSRVEHVFADQKSQMGLFIRTVGITRATMKIGLANIVYNMRRFLFLERFGNAA
;
A
#
# COMPACT_ATOMS: atom_id res chain seq x y z
N MET A 1 3.52 -5.03 -23.46
CA MET A 1 4.29 -5.07 -22.17
C MET A 1 3.50 -4.62 -20.94
N PHE A 2 3.00 -3.37 -20.82
CA PHE A 2 2.33 -2.93 -19.59
C PHE A 2 1.11 -3.79 -19.16
N LYS A 3 0.29 -4.23 -20.11
CA LYS A 3 -0.82 -5.19 -19.86
C LYS A 3 -0.34 -6.50 -19.19
N ILE A 4 0.86 -6.97 -19.50
CA ILE A 4 1.44 -8.15 -18.84
C ILE A 4 1.71 -7.85 -17.36
N LEU A 5 2.23 -6.66 -17.03
CA LEU A 5 2.43 -6.24 -15.63
C LEU A 5 1.11 -6.11 -14.85
N VAL A 6 0.03 -5.72 -15.52
CA VAL A 6 -1.33 -5.69 -14.93
C VAL A 6 -1.76 -7.09 -14.53
N ILE A 7 -1.74 -8.07 -15.44
CA ILE A 7 -2.10 -9.47 -15.13
C ILE A 7 -1.17 -10.06 -14.07
N GLN A 8 0.13 -9.82 -14.18
CA GLN A 8 1.11 -10.28 -13.21
C GLN A 8 0.79 -9.76 -11.81
N THR A 9 0.35 -8.50 -11.69
CA THR A 9 0.02 -7.86 -10.42
C THR A 9 -1.33 -8.33 -9.88
N LEU A 10 -2.33 -8.49 -10.75
CA LEU A 10 -3.64 -9.04 -10.38
C LEU A 10 -3.55 -10.42 -9.73
N ASN A 11 -2.63 -11.26 -10.22
CA ASN A 11 -2.52 -12.66 -9.81
C ASN A 11 -1.25 -12.94 -8.96
N ASN A 12 -0.51 -11.91 -8.58
CA ASN A 12 0.74 -11.99 -7.81
C ASN A 12 1.74 -13.05 -8.32
N LEU A 13 1.93 -13.05 -9.64
CA LEU A 13 2.79 -14.02 -10.33
C LEU A 13 4.26 -13.60 -10.29
N SER A 14 5.16 -14.60 -10.32
CA SER A 14 6.57 -14.38 -10.66
C SER A 14 6.71 -14.10 -12.16
N ASP A 15 7.89 -13.67 -12.60
CA ASP A 15 8.14 -13.40 -14.02
C ASP A 15 8.04 -14.70 -14.84
N GLU A 16 8.59 -15.81 -14.34
CA GLU A 16 8.53 -17.15 -14.95
C GLU A 16 7.10 -17.70 -14.99
N ARG A 17 6.34 -17.52 -13.89
CA ARG A 17 4.95 -17.96 -13.86
C ARG A 17 4.07 -17.14 -14.79
N THR A 18 4.40 -15.86 -14.99
CA THR A 18 3.69 -14.98 -15.93
C THR A 18 3.93 -15.46 -17.36
N GLU A 19 5.18 -15.71 -17.74
CA GLU A 19 5.54 -16.28 -19.04
C GLU A 19 4.82 -17.62 -19.28
N SER A 20 4.91 -18.55 -18.33
CA SER A 20 4.28 -19.87 -18.44
C SER A 20 2.76 -19.76 -18.62
N LEU A 21 2.08 -18.91 -17.85
CA LEU A 21 0.63 -18.76 -17.95
C LEU A 21 0.17 -18.05 -19.22
N ILE A 22 0.98 -17.13 -19.78
CA ILE A 22 0.66 -16.51 -21.07
C ILE A 22 0.78 -17.52 -22.21
N ASN A 23 1.77 -18.43 -22.15
CA ASN A 23 1.90 -19.51 -23.13
C ASN A 23 0.78 -20.56 -23.01
N ASP A 24 0.37 -20.90 -21.79
CA ASP A 24 -0.59 -21.98 -21.53
C ASP A 24 -2.07 -21.54 -21.65
N ARG A 25 -2.41 -20.32 -21.21
CA ARG A 25 -3.81 -19.89 -21.08
C ARG A 25 -4.20 -18.84 -22.11
N LEU A 26 -5.18 -19.18 -22.95
CA LEU A 26 -5.74 -18.26 -23.96
C LEU A 26 -6.26 -16.94 -23.37
N SER A 27 -6.83 -16.96 -22.15
CA SER A 27 -7.28 -15.72 -21.49
C SER A 27 -6.13 -14.80 -21.12
N PHE A 28 -4.97 -15.36 -20.74
CA PHE A 28 -3.75 -14.62 -20.42
C PHE A 28 -3.02 -14.15 -21.67
N MET A 29 -3.13 -14.89 -22.78
CA MET A 29 -2.59 -14.53 -24.09
C MET A 29 -3.39 -13.40 -24.77
N ARG A 30 -4.73 -13.48 -24.75
CA ARG A 30 -5.61 -12.52 -25.40
C ARG A 30 -5.59 -11.14 -24.76
N PHE A 31 -5.51 -11.05 -23.43
CA PHE A 31 -5.52 -9.76 -22.72
C PHE A 31 -4.40 -8.80 -23.16
N PRO A 32 -3.11 -9.20 -23.21
CA PRO A 32 -2.05 -8.35 -23.74
C PRO A 32 -2.15 -8.11 -25.26
N GLY A 33 -3.03 -8.83 -25.96
CA GLY A 33 -3.25 -8.71 -27.41
C GLY A 33 -2.37 -9.64 -28.24
N LEU A 34 -1.92 -10.77 -27.67
CA LEU A 34 -1.10 -11.75 -28.38
C LEU A 34 -1.99 -12.80 -29.07
N GLY A 35 -1.60 -13.20 -30.28
CA GLY A 35 -2.14 -14.34 -31.02
C GLY A 35 -1.37 -15.64 -30.77
N LEU A 36 -1.90 -16.75 -31.30
CA LEU A 36 -1.32 -18.09 -31.13
C LEU A 36 0.09 -18.23 -31.74
N SER A 37 0.36 -17.46 -32.79
CA SER A 37 1.65 -17.45 -33.51
C SER A 37 2.64 -16.43 -32.94
N ASP A 38 2.21 -15.57 -32.03
CA ASP A 38 3.05 -14.48 -31.54
C ASP A 38 4.07 -14.99 -30.53
N ARG A 39 5.27 -14.40 -30.56
CA ARG A 39 6.30 -14.69 -29.57
C ARG A 39 5.91 -14.09 -28.21
N VAL A 40 5.68 -14.95 -27.23
CA VAL A 40 5.44 -14.54 -25.85
C VAL A 40 6.72 -13.95 -25.23
N PRO A 41 6.65 -12.78 -24.57
CA PRO A 41 7.79 -12.23 -23.84
C PRO A 41 8.22 -13.16 -22.70
N ASP A 42 9.52 -13.49 -22.67
CA ASP A 42 10.09 -14.32 -21.62
C ASP A 42 10.20 -13.58 -20.26
N ALA A 43 10.45 -14.33 -19.19
CA ALA A 43 10.58 -13.81 -17.83
C ALA A 43 11.62 -12.68 -17.73
N LYS A 44 12.74 -12.80 -18.46
CA LYS A 44 13.80 -11.78 -18.49
C LYS A 44 13.32 -10.49 -19.14
N THR A 45 12.54 -10.58 -20.20
CA THR A 45 11.95 -9.43 -20.90
C THR A 45 10.93 -8.71 -20.01
N ILE A 46 10.09 -9.47 -19.30
CA ILE A 46 9.14 -8.93 -18.31
C ILE A 46 9.90 -8.20 -17.19
N TRP A 47 10.93 -8.84 -16.65
CA TRP A 47 11.78 -8.27 -15.61
C TRP A 47 12.46 -6.98 -16.09
N LEU A 48 13.10 -7.00 -17.26
CA LEU A 48 13.83 -5.87 -17.82
C LEU A 48 12.91 -4.67 -18.08
N PHE A 49 11.70 -4.93 -18.59
CA PHE A 49 10.72 -3.87 -18.79
C PHE A 49 10.32 -3.20 -17.46
N ARG A 50 10.05 -3.99 -16.41
CA ARG A 50 9.74 -3.46 -15.08
C ARG A 50 10.93 -2.71 -14.47
N GLU A 51 12.14 -3.19 -14.68
CA GLU A 51 13.36 -2.53 -14.20
C GLU A 51 13.56 -1.18 -14.90
N ARG A 52 13.37 -1.10 -16.22
CA ARG A 52 13.42 0.17 -16.96
C ARG A 52 12.39 1.19 -16.45
N LEU A 53 11.16 0.76 -16.19
CA LEU A 53 10.14 1.63 -15.58
C LEU A 53 10.54 2.10 -14.17
N THR A 54 11.17 1.22 -13.40
CA THR A 54 11.66 1.54 -12.06
C THR A 54 12.78 2.59 -12.11
N GLN A 55 13.75 2.40 -12.99
CA GLN A 55 14.88 3.33 -13.17
C GLN A 55 14.43 4.69 -13.71
N ALA A 56 13.41 4.70 -14.58
CA ALA A 56 12.82 5.93 -15.10
C ALA A 56 11.92 6.66 -14.09
N GLY A 57 11.65 6.09 -12.91
CA GLY A 57 10.70 6.68 -11.95
C GLY A 57 9.28 6.80 -12.50
N ALA A 58 8.92 5.98 -13.50
CA ALA A 58 7.70 6.18 -14.30
C ALA A 58 6.40 5.92 -13.54
N ILE A 59 6.46 5.34 -12.34
CA ILE A 59 5.27 4.90 -11.62
C ILE A 59 4.36 6.05 -11.20
N ASP A 60 4.94 7.18 -10.78
CA ASP A 60 4.17 8.35 -10.36
C ASP A 60 3.46 8.97 -11.56
N GLY A 61 4.15 9.14 -12.69
CA GLY A 61 3.55 9.62 -13.93
C GLY A 61 2.47 8.69 -14.50
N LEU A 62 2.65 7.37 -14.39
CA LEU A 62 1.61 6.40 -14.77
C LEU A 62 0.39 6.49 -13.85
N PHE A 63 0.61 6.67 -12.55
CA PHE A 63 -0.46 6.83 -11.58
C PHE A 63 -1.25 8.13 -11.84
N ASP A 64 -0.55 9.26 -12.00
CA ASP A 64 -1.15 10.56 -12.28
C ASP A 64 -1.92 10.55 -13.61
N ARG A 65 -1.38 9.91 -14.65
CA ARG A 65 -2.10 9.74 -15.93
C ARG A 65 -3.41 8.99 -15.75
N PHE A 66 -3.43 7.93 -14.95
CA PHE A 66 -4.65 7.20 -14.67
C PHE A 66 -5.61 8.03 -13.78
N ASP A 67 -5.10 8.81 -12.82
CA ASP A 67 -5.92 9.72 -12.03
C ASP A 67 -6.60 10.78 -12.91
N THR A 68 -5.91 11.31 -13.92
CA THR A 68 -6.53 12.19 -14.93
C THR A 68 -7.67 11.48 -15.66
N THR A 69 -7.48 10.24 -16.11
CA THR A 69 -8.57 9.45 -16.73
C THR A 69 -9.78 9.29 -15.80
N LEU A 70 -9.55 9.07 -14.50
CA LEU A 70 -10.63 8.99 -13.51
C LEU A 70 -11.38 10.32 -13.38
N ARG A 71 -10.66 11.46 -13.40
CA ARG A 71 -11.27 12.80 -13.34
C ARG A 71 -12.09 13.11 -14.59
N ASP A 72 -11.56 12.79 -15.76
CA ASP A 72 -12.23 12.99 -17.05
C ASP A 72 -13.51 12.15 -17.15
N ALA A 73 -13.52 10.97 -16.53
CA ALA A 73 -14.70 10.13 -16.38
C ALA A 73 -15.68 10.59 -15.26
N GLY A 74 -15.45 11.76 -14.65
CA GLY A 74 -16.35 12.35 -13.64
C GLY A 74 -16.11 11.89 -12.19
N TYR A 75 -15.11 11.04 -11.94
CA TYR A 75 -14.77 10.58 -10.58
C TYR A 75 -13.88 11.58 -9.87
N LEU A 76 -14.41 12.78 -9.59
CA LEU A 76 -13.70 13.84 -8.89
C LEU A 76 -13.66 13.59 -7.37
N PRO A 77 -12.51 13.82 -6.69
CA PRO A 77 -12.43 13.73 -5.24
C PRO A 77 -13.14 14.92 -4.58
N MET A 78 -14.38 14.73 -4.10
CA MET A 78 -15.18 15.83 -3.52
C MET A 78 -15.77 15.53 -2.14
N SER A 79 -15.33 14.44 -1.51
CA SER A 79 -15.97 13.91 -0.29
C SER A 79 -15.02 13.81 0.90
N GLY A 80 -13.86 14.46 0.79
CA GLY A 80 -12.75 14.38 1.72
C GLY A 80 -11.97 13.08 1.52
N GLN A 81 -10.98 12.87 2.38
CA GLN A 81 -9.96 11.85 2.16
C GLN A 81 -9.68 11.01 3.40
N ILE A 82 -9.42 9.72 3.17
CA ILE A 82 -9.12 8.77 4.23
C ILE A 82 -7.67 8.33 4.07
N LEU A 83 -6.89 8.54 5.12
CA LEU A 83 -5.49 8.18 5.20
C LEU A 83 -5.30 6.95 6.09
N ASP A 84 -4.65 5.93 5.53
CA ASP A 84 -4.32 4.72 6.26
C ASP A 84 -3.10 4.03 5.64
N ALA A 85 -2.57 3.03 6.34
CA ALA A 85 -1.43 2.28 5.86
C ALA A 85 -1.61 0.78 6.08
N THR A 86 -1.09 0.00 5.14
CA THR A 86 -1.05 -1.46 5.25
C THR A 86 0.36 -1.99 5.10
N LEU A 87 0.67 -3.01 5.90
CA LEU A 87 1.90 -3.78 5.76
C LEU A 87 1.83 -4.70 4.52
N VAL A 88 2.95 -4.79 3.81
CA VAL A 88 3.14 -5.65 2.62
C VAL A 88 4.37 -6.53 2.84
N ALA A 89 4.17 -7.84 2.73
CA ALA A 89 5.19 -8.81 3.14
C ALA A 89 6.30 -8.93 2.09
N ALA A 90 7.52 -9.19 2.57
CA ALA A 90 8.68 -9.51 1.74
C ALA A 90 9.35 -10.80 2.27
N PRO A 91 10.20 -11.48 1.46
CA PRO A 91 10.95 -12.64 1.90
C PRO A 91 11.77 -12.35 3.16
N LYS A 92 11.54 -13.12 4.23
CA LYS A 92 12.23 -12.95 5.51
C LYS A 92 13.73 -13.18 5.33
N GLN A 93 14.53 -12.18 5.69
CA GLN A 93 15.99 -12.25 5.64
C GLN A 93 16.55 -12.74 6.99
N ARG A 94 17.43 -13.75 6.94
CA ARG A 94 18.22 -14.19 8.10
C ARG A 94 19.45 -13.30 8.23
N ASN A 95 19.44 -12.41 9.23
CA ASN A 95 20.53 -11.52 9.57
C ASN A 95 20.84 -11.62 11.08
N THR A 96 22.10 -11.44 11.46
CA THR A 96 22.51 -11.33 12.87
C THR A 96 22.00 -10.03 13.49
N ASN A 97 22.08 -9.88 14.81
CA ASN A 97 21.64 -8.65 15.48
C ASN A 97 22.52 -7.44 15.11
N ASP A 98 23.82 -7.64 14.95
CA ASP A 98 24.75 -6.58 14.52
C ASP A 98 24.46 -6.16 13.08
N GLU A 99 24.25 -7.13 12.17
CA GLU A 99 23.83 -6.84 10.80
C GLU A 99 22.50 -6.06 10.77
N LYS A 100 21.54 -6.37 11.66
CA LYS A 100 20.29 -5.60 11.77
C LYS A 100 20.52 -4.18 12.29
N ALA A 101 21.43 -4.00 13.24
CA ALA A 101 21.76 -2.68 13.80
C ALA A 101 22.39 -1.78 12.72
N ASP A 102 23.34 -2.31 11.95
CA ASP A 102 23.95 -1.58 10.84
C ASP A 102 22.92 -1.23 9.76
N LEU A 103 22.06 -2.16 9.38
CA LEU A 103 20.99 -1.89 8.41
C LEU A 103 20.01 -0.82 8.93
N ARG A 104 19.70 -0.78 10.23
CA ARG A 104 18.86 0.28 10.81
C ARG A 104 19.51 1.66 10.76
N ALA A 105 20.84 1.72 10.81
CA ALA A 105 21.63 2.94 10.62
C ALA A 105 21.96 3.22 9.15
N ASP A 106 21.33 2.49 8.21
CA ASP A 106 21.58 2.54 6.77
C ASP A 106 23.05 2.28 6.37
N ARG A 107 23.80 1.60 7.23
CA ARG A 107 25.18 1.15 6.98
C ARG A 107 25.19 -0.25 6.37
N ILE A 108 26.24 -0.54 5.61
CA ILE A 108 26.48 -1.88 5.08
C ILE A 108 27.32 -2.62 6.12
N PRO A 109 26.88 -3.80 6.61
CA PRO A 109 27.68 -4.60 7.53
C PRO A 109 29.06 -4.91 6.94
N GLU A 110 30.11 -4.78 7.75
CA GLU A 110 31.51 -4.95 7.29
C GLU A 110 31.72 -6.30 6.59
N ALA A 111 31.17 -7.37 7.18
CA ALA A 111 31.22 -8.73 6.67
C ALA A 111 30.57 -8.93 5.27
N TRP A 112 29.89 -7.92 4.72
CA TRP A 112 29.27 -7.95 3.40
C TRP A 112 30.06 -7.18 2.35
N LYS A 113 30.98 -6.29 2.76
CA LYS A 113 31.73 -5.44 1.83
C LYS A 113 32.54 -6.29 0.84
N ASP A 114 33.19 -7.33 1.33
CA ASP A 114 34.00 -8.25 0.51
C ASP A 114 33.16 -9.39 -0.11
N LYS A 115 31.83 -9.36 0.02
CA LYS A 115 30.91 -10.40 -0.47
C LYS A 115 29.82 -9.81 -1.38
N PRO A 116 30.17 -9.36 -2.60
CA PRO A 116 29.24 -8.68 -3.50
C PRO A 116 28.01 -9.52 -3.85
N ALA A 117 28.17 -10.84 -4.04
CA ALA A 117 27.05 -11.75 -4.28
C ALA A 117 26.09 -11.88 -3.10
N LYS A 118 26.60 -11.85 -1.85
CA LYS A 118 25.73 -11.83 -0.66
C LYS A 118 24.97 -10.50 -0.61
N ARG A 119 25.65 -9.40 -0.89
CA ARG A 119 25.08 -8.05 -0.83
C ARG A 119 23.94 -7.84 -1.82
N SER A 120 24.03 -8.36 -3.05
CA SER A 120 22.97 -8.22 -4.07
C SER A 120 21.68 -8.97 -3.70
N HIS A 121 21.78 -10.08 -2.96
CA HIS A 121 20.64 -10.88 -2.52
C HIS A 121 19.96 -10.35 -1.25
N LYS A 122 20.61 -9.43 -0.52
CA LYS A 122 20.10 -8.90 0.75
C LYS A 122 19.24 -7.67 0.55
N ASP A 123 17.99 -7.74 1.00
CA ASP A 123 17.15 -6.55 1.12
C ASP A 123 17.59 -5.69 2.30
N ARG A 124 18.22 -4.56 1.96
CA ARG A 124 18.72 -3.57 2.92
C ARG A 124 17.68 -2.53 3.32
N HIS A 125 16.49 -2.51 2.73
CA HIS A 125 15.47 -1.50 3.00
C HIS A 125 14.24 -2.08 3.70
N ALA A 126 13.90 -3.36 3.48
CA ALA A 126 12.86 -4.01 4.27
C ALA A 126 13.24 -4.04 5.77
N ARG A 127 12.25 -3.84 6.64
CA ARG A 127 12.45 -3.80 8.10
C ARG A 127 11.47 -4.73 8.81
N TRP A 128 11.83 -5.09 10.05
CA TRP A 128 10.95 -5.81 10.97
C TRP A 128 10.08 -4.83 11.75
N THR A 129 8.82 -5.19 11.96
CA THR A 129 7.89 -4.48 12.83
C THR A 129 7.02 -5.48 13.60
N LEU A 130 6.31 -5.02 14.61
CA LEU A 130 5.35 -5.83 15.38
C LEU A 130 3.93 -5.40 15.01
N LYS A 131 3.13 -6.35 14.55
CA LYS A 131 1.70 -6.16 14.34
C LYS A 131 0.96 -6.66 15.57
N PHE A 132 0.37 -5.74 16.32
CA PHE A 132 -0.50 -6.08 17.44
C PHE A 132 -1.90 -6.41 16.92
N THR A 133 -2.42 -7.57 17.32
CA THR A 133 -3.79 -7.99 17.03
C THR A 133 -4.49 -8.19 18.36
N ARG A 134 -5.62 -7.50 18.55
CA ARG A 134 -6.49 -7.76 19.70
C ARG A 134 -7.17 -9.09 19.49
N THR A 135 -7.01 -10.00 20.43
CA THR A 135 -7.72 -11.27 20.42
C THR A 135 -9.22 -10.98 20.56
N LYS A 136 -10.06 -11.57 19.69
CA LYS A 136 -11.52 -11.46 19.83
C LYS A 136 -11.92 -12.09 21.17
N ARG A 137 -12.94 -11.52 21.83
CA ARG A 137 -13.59 -12.18 22.98
C ARG A 137 -14.07 -13.56 22.52
N GLN A 138 -13.77 -14.60 23.29
CA GLN A 138 -14.37 -15.91 23.07
C GLN A 138 -15.85 -15.84 23.50
N ASP A 139 -16.70 -16.67 22.88
CA ASP A 139 -18.15 -16.69 23.09
C ASP A 139 -18.55 -17.09 24.53
N ASP A 140 -17.60 -17.63 25.29
CA ASP A 140 -17.70 -18.02 26.70
C ASP A 140 -17.59 -16.83 27.69
N GLY A 141 -17.40 -15.60 27.19
CA GLY A 141 -17.22 -14.41 28.02
C GLY A 141 -15.82 -14.28 28.63
N THR A 142 -14.93 -15.25 28.39
CA THR A 142 -13.54 -15.18 28.81
C THR A 142 -12.82 -14.16 27.94
N ILE A 143 -12.19 -13.18 28.57
CA ILE A 143 -11.37 -12.18 27.88
C ILE A 143 -9.98 -12.80 27.72
N PRO A 144 -9.55 -13.26 26.53
CA PRO A 144 -8.14 -13.54 26.33
C PRO A 144 -7.37 -12.24 26.57
N SER A 145 -6.54 -12.24 27.61
CA SER A 145 -5.94 -11.05 28.21
C SER A 145 -4.70 -10.52 27.47
N THR A 146 -4.30 -11.16 26.37
CA THR A 146 -3.04 -10.83 25.70
C THR A 146 -3.28 -10.41 24.25
N ASP A 147 -2.88 -9.18 23.94
CA ASP A 147 -2.70 -8.73 22.56
C ASP A 147 -1.61 -9.58 21.90
N LEU A 148 -1.91 -10.17 20.74
CA LEU A 148 -0.93 -10.98 20.02
C LEU A 148 -0.01 -10.06 19.22
N ALA A 149 1.27 -10.04 19.57
CA ALA A 149 2.30 -9.35 18.79
C ALA A 149 2.87 -10.30 17.73
N ILE A 150 2.48 -10.10 16.47
CA ILE A 150 2.94 -10.90 15.33
C ILE A 150 4.11 -10.17 14.65
N PRO A 151 5.32 -10.76 14.59
CA PRO A 151 6.43 -10.14 13.88
C PRO A 151 6.17 -10.14 12.38
N PHE A 152 6.41 -8.99 11.75
CA PHE A 152 6.20 -8.76 10.33
C PHE A 152 7.47 -8.22 9.68
N PHE A 153 7.82 -8.72 8.50
CA PHE A 153 8.97 -8.26 7.72
C PHE A 153 8.53 -7.80 6.34
N GLY A 154 8.92 -6.59 5.96
CA GLY A 154 8.67 -6.07 4.62
C GLY A 154 8.56 -4.56 4.57
N TYR A 155 7.53 -4.10 3.85
CA TYR A 155 7.27 -2.70 3.54
C TYR A 155 5.89 -2.29 4.03
N LYS A 156 5.58 -1.00 3.86
CA LYS A 156 4.28 -0.41 4.16
C LYS A 156 3.81 0.42 2.98
N SER A 157 2.55 0.24 2.60
CA SER A 157 1.83 1.05 1.62
C SER A 157 0.92 2.01 2.37
N HIS A 158 1.29 3.30 2.37
CA HIS A 158 0.43 4.38 2.84
C HIS A 158 -0.43 4.82 1.68
N VAL A 159 -1.73 4.96 1.90
CA VAL A 159 -2.68 5.39 0.88
C VAL A 159 -3.58 6.50 1.41
N SER A 160 -3.90 7.43 0.52
CA SER A 160 -4.97 8.39 0.67
C SER A 160 -6.02 8.07 -0.39
N ILE A 161 -7.22 7.77 0.06
CA ILE A 161 -8.34 7.49 -0.83
C ILE A 161 -9.39 8.59 -0.77
N ASP A 162 -10.11 8.78 -1.87
CA ASP A 162 -11.33 9.56 -1.84
C ASP A 162 -12.44 8.78 -1.10
N ARG A 163 -13.22 9.49 -0.26
CA ARG A 163 -14.20 8.86 0.63
C ARG A 163 -15.38 8.21 -0.12
N LYS A 164 -15.84 8.78 -1.24
CA LYS A 164 -17.06 8.39 -1.96
C LYS A 164 -16.82 7.17 -2.83
N PHE A 165 -15.86 7.26 -3.74
CA PHE A 165 -15.58 6.25 -4.75
C PHE A 165 -14.57 5.20 -4.28
N ARG A 166 -13.81 5.50 -3.23
CA ARG A 166 -12.76 4.63 -2.67
C ARG A 166 -11.61 4.40 -3.66
N LEU A 167 -11.32 5.37 -4.51
CA LEU A 167 -10.16 5.36 -5.40
C LEU A 167 -8.96 5.94 -4.64
N ILE A 168 -7.79 5.33 -4.84
CA ILE A 168 -6.53 5.84 -4.30
C ILE A 168 -6.16 7.09 -5.09
N ARG A 169 -5.82 8.19 -4.40
CA ARG A 169 -5.44 9.49 -4.99
C ARG A 169 -4.00 9.87 -4.70
N LYS A 170 -3.50 9.51 -3.53
CA LYS A 170 -2.08 9.66 -3.16
C LYS A 170 -1.63 8.41 -2.43
N TRP A 171 -0.35 8.09 -2.55
CA TRP A 171 0.22 6.94 -1.88
C TRP A 171 1.72 7.15 -1.64
N LYS A 172 2.27 6.37 -0.72
CA LYS A 172 3.70 6.37 -0.42
C LYS A 172 4.12 5.00 0.08
N THR A 173 5.31 4.58 -0.32
CA THR A 173 5.92 3.34 0.16
C THR A 173 7.03 3.65 1.15
N THR A 174 7.07 2.91 2.26
CA THR A 174 8.17 2.94 3.22
C THR A 174 8.54 1.52 3.63
N ASP A 175 9.59 1.37 4.42
CA ASP A 175 9.80 0.13 5.16
C ASP A 175 8.68 -0.11 6.20
N ALA A 176 8.54 -1.34 6.68
CA ALA A 176 7.48 -1.72 7.61
C ALA A 176 7.60 -1.08 9.01
N ALA A 177 8.78 -0.63 9.43
CA ALA A 177 9.02 -0.03 10.74
C ALA A 177 8.78 1.48 10.76
N ALA A 178 8.69 2.13 9.60
CA ALA A 178 8.43 3.55 9.48
C ALA A 178 7.14 3.97 10.22
N SER A 179 7.21 5.10 10.94
CA SER A 179 6.07 5.66 11.65
C SER A 179 5.07 6.29 10.70
N ASP A 180 3.81 5.90 10.83
CA ASP A 180 2.71 6.35 9.96
C ASP A 180 2.51 7.85 10.03
N GLY A 181 2.46 8.40 11.26
CA GLY A 181 2.12 9.80 11.47
C GLY A 181 3.02 10.79 10.74
N ALA A 182 4.32 10.51 10.61
CA ALA A 182 5.25 11.39 9.92
C ALA A 182 4.95 11.51 8.41
N ARG A 183 4.35 10.48 7.80
CA ARG A 183 4.15 10.40 6.34
C ARG A 183 3.05 11.30 5.82
N LEU A 184 2.11 11.73 6.67
CA LEU A 184 0.99 12.60 6.29
C LEU A 184 1.46 13.87 5.56
N ARG A 185 2.57 14.45 6.02
CA ARG A 185 3.13 15.70 5.49
C ARG A 185 3.98 15.50 4.24
N GLU A 186 4.19 14.26 3.82
CA GLU A 186 5.10 13.91 2.72
C GLU A 186 4.36 13.67 1.39
N GLY A 187 3.33 14.48 1.12
CA GLY A 187 2.55 14.43 -0.13
C GLY A 187 1.38 13.44 -0.11
N LEU A 188 1.01 12.91 1.07
CA LEU A 188 -0.13 12.00 1.19
C LEU A 188 -1.49 12.69 1.19
N LEU A 189 -1.56 14.01 1.41
CA LEU A 189 -2.82 14.75 1.34
C LEU A 189 -3.02 15.33 -0.06
N ASP A 190 -4.17 15.03 -0.64
CA ASP A 190 -4.59 15.57 -1.92
C ASP A 190 -5.31 16.90 -1.73
N ARG A 191 -4.71 18.00 -2.21
CA ARG A 191 -5.29 19.35 -2.19
C ARG A 191 -6.29 19.59 -3.32
N SER A 192 -6.32 18.72 -4.34
CA SER A 192 -7.35 18.79 -5.38
C SER A 192 -8.69 18.21 -4.93
N ASN A 193 -8.73 17.58 -3.75
CA ASN A 193 -9.99 17.19 -3.12
C ASN A 193 -10.72 18.43 -2.60
N THR A 194 -11.91 18.71 -3.13
CA THR A 194 -12.64 19.93 -2.81
C THR A 194 -13.18 19.96 -1.39
N ALA A 195 -13.30 18.81 -0.73
CA ALA A 195 -13.67 18.72 0.66
C ALA A 195 -12.43 18.61 1.55
N SER A 196 -12.39 19.44 2.59
CA SER A 196 -11.24 19.62 3.48
C SER A 196 -11.09 18.53 4.55
N ASP A 197 -12.10 17.69 4.76
CA ASP A 197 -12.07 16.69 5.83
C ASP A 197 -11.03 15.57 5.57
N VAL A 198 -10.20 15.31 6.59
CA VAL A 198 -9.18 14.24 6.58
C VAL A 198 -9.45 13.25 7.72
N TRP A 199 -9.76 12.00 7.39
CA TRP A 199 -9.92 10.91 8.35
C TRP A 199 -8.67 10.05 8.41
N ALA A 200 -8.14 9.85 9.61
CA ALA A 200 -7.00 8.96 9.80
C ALA A 200 -7.03 8.33 11.20
N ASP A 201 -6.14 7.37 11.40
CA ASP A 201 -5.95 6.70 12.68
C ASP A 201 -5.26 7.59 13.72
N THR A 202 -5.21 7.10 14.95
CA THR A 202 -4.65 7.84 16.07
C THR A 202 -3.13 8.08 15.93
N ALA A 203 -2.41 7.26 15.16
CA ALA A 203 -0.97 7.42 14.92
C ALA A 203 -0.68 8.67 14.07
N TYR A 204 -1.63 9.10 13.23
CA TYR A 204 -1.54 10.36 12.49
C TYR A 204 -1.83 11.62 13.33
N ARG A 205 -2.28 11.49 14.58
CA ARG A 205 -2.59 12.64 15.44
C ARG A 205 -1.37 13.10 16.24
N SER A 206 -0.61 14.02 15.66
CA SER A 206 0.48 14.77 16.31
C SER A 206 0.23 16.28 16.18
N LYS A 207 0.79 17.08 17.10
CA LYS A 207 0.67 18.55 17.02
C LYS A 207 1.16 19.08 15.67
N ALA A 208 2.32 18.62 15.21
CA ALA A 208 2.87 19.00 13.91
C ALA A 208 1.95 18.66 12.72
N ASN A 209 1.19 17.56 12.79
CA ASN A 209 0.24 17.21 11.73
C ASN A 209 -1.04 18.04 11.80
N GLU A 210 -1.55 18.33 13.01
CA GLU A 210 -2.71 19.20 13.20
C GLU A 210 -2.39 20.61 12.70
N ASP A 211 -1.24 21.18 13.10
CA ASP A 211 -0.76 22.50 12.65
C ASP A 211 -0.55 22.53 11.13
N PHE A 212 -0.04 21.45 10.54
CA PHE A 212 0.13 21.34 9.08
C PHE A 212 -1.21 21.28 8.35
N MET A 213 -2.16 20.48 8.84
CA MET A 213 -3.50 20.39 8.24
C MET A 213 -4.22 21.73 8.29
N GLU A 214 -4.17 22.42 9.43
CA GLU A 214 -4.75 23.75 9.60
C GLU A 214 -4.14 24.75 8.61
N LYS A 215 -2.81 24.82 8.52
CA LYS A 215 -2.09 25.69 7.56
C LYS A 215 -2.42 25.39 6.10
N GLN A 216 -2.78 24.15 5.77
CA GLN A 216 -3.12 23.74 4.41
C GLN A 216 -4.63 23.79 4.13
N GLY A 217 -5.45 24.23 5.09
CA GLY A 217 -6.91 24.36 4.94
C GLY A 217 -7.68 23.04 5.10
N PHE A 218 -7.08 22.02 5.72
CA PHE A 218 -7.72 20.74 6.00
C PHE A 218 -8.40 20.72 7.37
N VAL A 219 -9.50 19.97 7.47
CA VAL A 219 -10.25 19.75 8.72
C VAL A 219 -9.94 18.36 9.26
N SER A 220 -9.29 18.33 10.42
CA SER A 220 -8.89 17.08 11.08
C SER A 220 -10.09 16.31 11.63
N LYS A 221 -10.35 15.13 11.04
CA LYS A 221 -11.24 14.09 11.58
C LYS A 221 -10.44 12.90 12.11
N ILE A 222 -9.18 13.12 12.48
CA ILE A 222 -8.30 12.09 13.03
C ILE A 222 -8.80 11.63 14.42
N HIS A 223 -8.60 10.35 14.73
CA HIS A 223 -8.98 9.74 16.01
C HIS A 223 -8.27 10.40 17.20
N ARG A 224 -9.00 10.59 18.31
CA ARG A 224 -8.40 11.08 19.57
C ARG A 224 -7.78 9.92 20.35
N LYS A 225 -6.60 10.16 20.94
CA LYS A 225 -5.90 9.22 21.84
C LYS A 225 -6.69 9.02 23.13
N LYS A 226 -6.65 7.80 23.65
CA LYS A 226 -7.12 7.53 25.03
C LYS A 226 -6.19 8.26 25.99
N PRO A 227 -6.72 9.03 26.97
CA PRO A 227 -5.88 9.64 27.99
C PRO A 227 -5.14 8.58 28.82
N HIS A 228 -3.92 8.91 29.26
CA HIS A 228 -3.09 7.99 30.05
C HIS A 228 -3.80 7.58 31.35
N LEU A 229 -3.84 6.28 31.63
CA LEU A 229 -4.45 5.65 32.82
C LEU A 229 -5.91 6.03 33.12
N LYS A 230 -6.62 6.69 32.19
CA LYS A 230 -8.02 7.07 32.37
C LYS A 230 -8.89 6.42 31.29
N PRO A 231 -10.16 6.10 31.60
CA PRO A 231 -11.09 5.65 30.57
C PRO A 231 -11.29 6.76 29.53
N MET A 232 -11.56 6.36 28.29
CA MET A 232 -11.89 7.34 27.24
C MET A 232 -13.23 8.01 27.60
N PRO A 233 -13.34 9.35 27.59
CA PRO A 233 -14.62 10.02 27.78
C PRO A 233 -15.67 9.56 26.78
N ARG A 234 -16.92 9.32 27.22
CA ARG A 234 -18.01 8.76 26.38
C ARG A 234 -18.25 9.55 25.09
N HIS A 235 -18.18 10.89 25.15
CA HIS A 235 -18.33 11.73 23.96
C HIS A 235 -17.20 11.53 22.93
N ILE A 236 -15.96 11.30 23.38
CA ILE A 236 -14.83 10.99 22.49
C ILE A 236 -14.99 9.58 21.91
N GLN A 237 -15.43 8.61 22.71
CA GLN A 237 -15.72 7.26 22.21
C GLN A 237 -16.75 7.30 21.08
N ARG A 238 -17.88 7.99 21.28
CA ARG A 238 -18.93 8.17 20.26
C ARG A 238 -18.39 8.85 18.99
N SER A 239 -17.60 9.91 19.14
CA SER A 239 -16.98 10.60 18.00
C SER A 239 -15.99 9.71 17.24
N ASN A 240 -15.11 8.99 17.93
CA ASN A 240 -14.19 8.03 17.33
C ASN A 240 -14.95 6.87 16.65
N ALA A 241 -16.07 6.40 17.21
CA ALA A 241 -16.91 5.39 16.58
C ALA A 241 -17.50 5.90 15.24
N GLY A 242 -18.05 7.12 15.22
CA GLY A 242 -18.53 7.73 13.98
C GLY A 242 -17.42 7.92 12.93
N LYS A 243 -16.21 8.31 13.36
CA LYS A 243 -15.04 8.40 12.47
C LYS A 243 -14.59 7.02 11.95
N SER A 244 -14.72 5.98 12.75
CA SER A 244 -14.36 4.60 12.37
C SER A 244 -15.25 4.08 11.25
N VAL A 245 -16.56 4.39 11.28
CA VAL A 245 -17.51 4.03 10.21
C VAL A 245 -17.10 4.63 8.87
N ILE A 246 -16.57 5.86 8.86
CA ILE A 246 -16.08 6.49 7.63
C ILE A 246 -14.76 5.86 7.20
N ARG A 247 -13.83 5.65 8.13
CA ARG A 247 -12.50 5.09 7.85
C ARG A 247 -12.54 3.67 7.30
N SER A 248 -13.46 2.83 7.74
CA SER A 248 -13.55 1.43 7.31
C SER A 248 -13.64 1.28 5.78
N ARG A 249 -14.04 2.33 5.05
CA ARG A 249 -14.01 2.35 3.58
C ARG A 249 -12.64 2.07 2.98
N VAL A 250 -11.54 2.42 3.65
CA VAL A 250 -10.17 2.11 3.19
C VAL A 250 -9.85 0.63 3.28
N GLU A 251 -10.55 -0.12 4.15
CA GLU A 251 -10.34 -1.54 4.31
C GLU A 251 -10.68 -2.31 3.03
N HIS A 252 -11.56 -1.79 2.17
CA HIS A 252 -11.81 -2.37 0.85
C HIS A 252 -10.55 -2.37 -0.03
N VAL A 253 -9.76 -1.31 0.02
CA VAL A 253 -8.49 -1.21 -0.72
C VAL A 253 -7.54 -2.29 -0.23
N PHE A 254 -7.38 -2.38 1.08
CA PHE A 254 -6.46 -3.33 1.70
C PHE A 254 -6.93 -4.78 1.60
N ALA A 255 -8.23 -5.02 1.64
CA ALA A 255 -8.82 -6.34 1.41
C ALA A 255 -8.53 -6.78 -0.02
N ASP A 256 -8.67 -5.91 -1.01
CA ASP A 256 -8.32 -6.24 -2.40
C ASP A 256 -6.84 -6.56 -2.54
N GLN A 257 -5.96 -5.70 -2.01
CA GLN A 257 -4.51 -5.91 -2.06
C GLN A 257 -4.06 -7.20 -1.35
N LYS A 258 -4.65 -7.54 -0.20
CA LYS A 258 -4.25 -8.71 0.60
C LYS A 258 -4.89 -10.00 0.14
N SER A 259 -6.20 -9.99 -0.12
CA SER A 259 -6.96 -11.21 -0.41
C SER A 259 -7.02 -11.48 -1.91
N GLN A 260 -7.40 -10.49 -2.71
CA GLN A 260 -7.62 -10.70 -4.14
C GLN A 260 -6.30 -10.70 -4.91
N MET A 261 -5.44 -9.72 -4.67
CA MET A 261 -4.12 -9.67 -5.31
C MET A 261 -3.11 -10.56 -4.60
N GLY A 262 -3.20 -10.77 -3.28
CA GLY A 262 -2.15 -11.48 -2.54
C GLY A 262 -0.80 -10.74 -2.55
N LEU A 263 -0.83 -9.40 -2.48
CA LEU A 263 0.31 -8.53 -2.73
C LEU A 263 1.54 -8.91 -1.87
N PHE A 264 2.64 -9.24 -2.55
CA PHE A 264 3.89 -9.66 -1.94
C PHE A 264 5.10 -9.07 -2.70
N ILE A 265 6.10 -8.56 -1.98
CA ILE A 265 7.28 -7.93 -2.56
C ILE A 265 8.39 -8.95 -2.74
N ARG A 266 8.58 -9.44 -3.96
CA ARG A 266 9.68 -10.36 -4.32
C ARG A 266 10.97 -9.64 -4.70
N THR A 267 10.90 -8.35 -4.93
CA THR A 267 12.03 -7.53 -5.39
C THR A 267 12.86 -7.02 -4.22
N VAL A 268 14.16 -6.81 -4.48
CA VAL A 268 15.10 -6.30 -3.48
C VAL A 268 15.18 -4.77 -3.59
N GLY A 269 14.86 -4.10 -2.48
CA GLY A 269 15.07 -2.67 -2.28
C GLY A 269 13.84 -1.78 -2.52
N ILE A 270 13.85 -0.62 -1.85
CA ILE A 270 12.70 0.27 -1.73
C ILE A 270 12.18 0.80 -3.07
N THR A 271 13.05 1.10 -4.04
CA THR A 271 12.64 1.62 -5.35
C THR A 271 11.82 0.59 -6.13
N ARG A 272 12.26 -0.67 -6.14
CA ARG A 272 11.53 -1.77 -6.79
C ARG A 272 10.27 -2.15 -6.01
N ALA A 273 10.31 -2.08 -4.68
CA ALA A 273 9.12 -2.26 -3.85
C ALA A 273 8.06 -1.18 -4.14
N THR A 274 8.51 0.07 -4.29
CA THR A 274 7.67 1.22 -4.65
C THR A 274 7.03 1.03 -6.01
N MET A 275 7.79 0.59 -7.02
CA MET A 275 7.24 0.23 -8.34
C MET A 275 6.14 -0.84 -8.21
N LYS A 276 6.38 -1.91 -7.44
CA LYS A 276 5.42 -3.01 -7.30
C LYS A 276 4.15 -2.59 -6.55
N ILE A 277 4.28 -1.79 -5.49
CA ILE A 277 3.14 -1.25 -4.73
C ILE A 277 2.36 -0.24 -5.57
N GLY A 278 3.05 0.66 -6.28
CA GLY A 278 2.41 1.61 -7.18
C GLY A 278 1.61 0.90 -8.28
N LEU A 279 2.17 -0.15 -8.90
CA LEU A 279 1.43 -0.97 -9.86
C LEU A 279 0.18 -1.60 -9.22
N ALA A 280 0.28 -2.12 -8.00
CA ALA A 280 -0.87 -2.67 -7.29
C ALA A 280 -1.94 -1.60 -7.00
N ASN A 281 -1.54 -0.37 -6.66
CA ASN A 281 -2.46 0.75 -6.46
C ASN A 281 -3.16 1.15 -7.77
N ILE A 282 -2.44 1.22 -8.90
CA ILE A 282 -3.03 1.49 -10.22
C ILE A 282 -4.02 0.39 -10.60
N VAL A 283 -3.62 -0.87 -10.46
CA VAL A 283 -4.46 -2.03 -10.80
C VAL A 283 -5.71 -2.10 -9.93
N TYR A 284 -5.58 -1.74 -8.65
CA TYR A 284 -6.73 -1.59 -7.76
C TYR A 284 -7.70 -0.54 -8.30
N ASN A 285 -7.19 0.66 -8.62
CA ASN A 285 -8.00 1.74 -9.18
C ASN A 285 -8.67 1.32 -10.50
N MET A 286 -7.98 0.58 -11.39
CA MET A 286 -8.58 0.05 -12.63
C MET A 286 -9.76 -0.87 -12.34
N ARG A 287 -9.62 -1.84 -11.43
CA ARG A 287 -10.72 -2.73 -11.05
C ARG A 287 -11.86 -1.96 -10.39
N ARG A 288 -11.53 -1.01 -9.52
CA ARG A 288 -12.52 -0.20 -8.83
C ARG A 288 -13.30 0.70 -9.79
N PHE A 289 -12.62 1.30 -10.76
CA PHE A 289 -13.21 2.07 -11.85
C PHE A 289 -14.17 1.19 -12.67
N LEU A 290 -13.74 0.01 -13.13
CA LEU A 290 -14.62 -0.91 -13.86
C LEU A 290 -15.84 -1.34 -13.04
N PHE A 291 -15.70 -1.52 -11.72
CA PHE A 291 -16.84 -1.77 -10.84
C PHE A 291 -17.80 -0.58 -10.79
N LEU A 292 -17.27 0.65 -10.69
CA LEU A 292 -18.07 1.86 -10.67
C LEU A 292 -18.79 2.09 -12.01
N GLU A 293 -18.14 1.83 -13.14
CA GLU A 293 -18.78 1.94 -14.46
C GLU A 293 -19.94 0.94 -14.62
N ARG A 294 -19.76 -0.29 -14.11
CA ARG A 294 -20.78 -1.35 -14.24
C ARG A 294 -21.96 -1.19 -13.30
N PHE A 295 -21.72 -0.68 -12.09
CA PHE A 295 -22.72 -0.69 -11.00
C PHE A 295 -23.01 0.70 -10.42
N GLY A 296 -22.26 1.72 -10.81
CA GLY A 296 -22.41 3.10 -10.32
C GLY A 296 -23.45 3.91 -11.08
N ASN A 297 -23.84 3.49 -12.30
CA ASN A 297 -24.95 4.07 -13.06
C ASN A 297 -26.32 3.45 -12.72
N ALA A 298 -26.39 2.60 -11.69
CA ALA A 298 -27.60 1.91 -11.27
C ALA A 298 -28.21 2.47 -9.96
N ALA A 299 -27.89 3.71 -9.59
CA ALA A 299 -28.41 4.37 -8.39
C ALA A 299 -28.80 5.82 -8.66
#